data_AF-A0A0L0CTW7-F1
#
_entry.id   AF-A0A0L0CTW7-F1
#
_cell.length_a   1.000
_cell.length_b   1.000
_cell.length_c   1.000
_cell.angle_alpha   90.00
_cell.angle_beta   90.00
_cell.angle_gamma   90.00
#
_symmetry.space_group_name_H-M   'P 1'
#
loop_
_entity.id
_entity.type
_entity.pdbx_description
1 polymer ?
#
loop_
_entity_poly.entity_id
_entity_poly.type
_entity_poly.pdbx_seq_one_letter_code
_entity_poly.pdbx_strand_id
1 'polypeptide(L)'
;MQISVKHIFIENFTEATVETMEINNKNRDLIKTDYISRRDNELPVLVRWLCKKDIKDQITKAKYLDLILYSKDQIDKENKEMKNKPKNISHCDYSIICIKAQNENYELPMTPITMLRNTLITEGGSGVHLNREKYLDSVKYWRHHVSIIDN
;
A
#
# COMPACT_ATOMS: atom_id res chain seq x y z
N MET A 1 14.90 7.62 13.38
CA MET A 1 14.62 6.22 13.80
C MET A 1 14.39 5.40 12.54
N GLN A 2 15.17 4.34 12.32
CA GLN A 2 15.07 3.52 11.11
C GLN A 2 13.98 2.47 11.32
N ILE A 3 12.89 2.53 10.55
CA ILE A 3 11.86 1.49 10.55
C ILE A 3 12.47 0.25 9.88
N SER A 4 12.44 -0.89 10.57
CA SER A 4 12.90 -2.16 10.02
C SER A 4 11.75 -2.81 9.24
N VAL A 5 11.54 -2.35 8.00
CA VAL A 5 10.62 -2.97 7.05
C VAL A 5 11.40 -3.99 6.23
N LYS A 6 10.87 -5.20 6.09
CA LYS A 6 11.39 -6.22 5.19
C LYS A 6 10.34 -6.62 4.16
N HIS A 7 10.81 -7.00 2.99
CA HIS A 7 9.99 -7.49 1.89
C HIS A 7 10.45 -8.89 1.51
N ILE A 8 9.49 -9.79 1.32
CA ILE A 8 9.72 -11.12 0.75
C ILE A 8 8.76 -11.27 -0.43
N PHE A 9 9.32 -11.53 -1.61
CA PHE A 9 8.54 -11.77 -2.83
C PHE A 9 8.44 -13.27 -3.07
N ILE A 10 7.22 -13.77 -3.18
CA ILE A 10 6.95 -15.18 -3.49
C ILE A 10 5.98 -15.29 -4.66
N GLU A 11 5.99 -16.42 -5.36
CA GLU A 11 4.97 -16.71 -6.37
C GLU A 11 3.57 -16.71 -5.75
N ASN A 12 2.62 -16.16 -6.49
CA ASN A 12 1.24 -16.07 -6.02
C ASN A 12 0.54 -17.43 -6.06
N PHE A 13 0.57 -18.11 -4.92
CA PHE A 13 -0.13 -19.38 -4.68
C PHE A 13 -1.63 -19.21 -4.39
N THR A 14 -2.16 -17.98 -4.43
CA THR A 14 -3.58 -17.65 -4.17
C THR A 14 -4.29 -17.19 -5.43
N GLU A 15 -5.57 -16.80 -5.35
CA GLU A 15 -6.30 -16.15 -6.46
C GLU A 15 -6.27 -14.61 -6.38
N ALA A 16 -5.34 -14.05 -5.60
CA ALA A 16 -5.17 -12.61 -5.51
C ALA A 16 -4.86 -12.00 -6.89
N THR A 17 -5.60 -10.96 -7.24
CA THR A 17 -5.46 -10.23 -8.49
C THR A 17 -4.54 -9.02 -8.32
N VAL A 18 -3.99 -8.50 -9.42
CA VAL A 18 -3.20 -7.27 -9.37
C VAL A 18 -3.99 -6.11 -8.73
N GLU A 19 -3.30 -5.33 -7.90
CA GLU A 19 -3.89 -4.18 -7.19
C GLU A 19 -3.60 -2.83 -7.87
N THR A 20 -2.82 -2.86 -8.95
CA THR A 20 -2.44 -1.70 -9.75
C THR A 20 -2.45 -2.05 -11.22
N MET A 21 -2.86 -1.11 -12.07
CA MET A 21 -2.85 -1.28 -13.52
C MET A 21 -2.26 -0.05 -14.21
N GLU A 22 -1.59 -0.26 -15.34
CA GLU A 22 -1.13 0.81 -16.21
C GLU A 22 -2.32 1.57 -16.82
N ILE A 23 -2.23 2.89 -16.85
CA ILE A 23 -3.25 3.77 -17.42
C ILE A 23 -3.13 3.75 -18.95
N ASN A 24 -4.20 3.38 -19.63
CA ASN A 24 -4.26 3.31 -21.09
C ASN A 24 -5.63 3.81 -21.61
N ASN A 25 -5.81 3.83 -22.93
CA ASN A 25 -7.02 4.37 -23.57
C ASN A 25 -8.30 3.58 -23.24
N LYS A 26 -8.20 2.34 -22.75
CA LYS A 26 -9.36 1.51 -22.40
C LYS A 26 -9.84 1.73 -20.96
N ASN A 27 -8.98 2.23 -20.08
CA ASN A 27 -9.29 2.38 -18.65
C ASN A 27 -9.25 3.82 -18.15
N ARG A 28 -8.65 4.76 -18.90
CA ARG A 28 -8.48 6.15 -18.47
C ARG A 28 -9.79 6.82 -18.04
N ASP A 29 -10.85 6.63 -18.82
CA ASP A 29 -12.14 7.27 -18.58
C ASP A 29 -12.94 6.60 -17.44
N LEU A 30 -12.47 5.44 -16.96
CA LEU A 30 -13.04 4.73 -15.82
C LEU A 30 -12.38 5.15 -14.49
N ILE A 31 -11.31 5.95 -14.54
CA ILE A 31 -10.60 6.39 -13.34
C ILE A 31 -11.50 7.34 -12.56
N LYS A 32 -11.83 6.93 -11.33
CA LYS A 32 -12.58 7.74 -10.36
C LYS A 32 -11.61 8.51 -9.48
N THR A 33 -12.09 9.63 -8.96
CA THR A 33 -11.36 10.48 -8.02
C THR A 33 -12.28 10.94 -6.91
N ASP A 34 -11.80 10.92 -5.68
CA ASP A 34 -12.53 11.40 -4.51
C ASP A 34 -11.58 11.59 -3.33
N TYR A 35 -12.06 12.21 -2.27
CA TYR A 35 -11.39 12.30 -0.97
C TYR A 35 -11.73 11.08 -0.12
N ILE A 36 -10.77 10.17 0.03
CA ILE A 36 -10.95 8.89 0.75
C ILE A 36 -10.05 8.85 1.98
N SER A 37 -10.62 8.46 3.13
CA SER A 37 -9.89 8.07 4.33
C SER A 37 -9.63 6.57 4.34
N ARG A 38 -8.45 6.13 4.79
CA ARG A 38 -8.15 4.69 4.97
C ARG A 38 -8.81 4.12 6.22
N ARG A 39 -9.05 4.97 7.21
CA ARG A 39 -9.64 4.70 8.53
C ARG A 39 -10.41 5.93 8.98
N ASP A 40 -11.44 5.76 9.79
CA ASP A 40 -12.34 6.85 10.22
C ASP A 40 -11.62 7.99 10.97
N ASN A 41 -10.45 7.69 11.57
CA ASN A 41 -9.65 8.63 12.34
C ASN A 41 -8.50 9.29 11.56
N GLU A 42 -8.43 9.11 10.23
CA GLU A 42 -7.44 9.75 9.36
C GLU A 42 -8.10 10.77 8.45
N LEU A 43 -7.41 11.89 8.19
CA LEU A 43 -7.86 12.87 7.21
C LEU A 43 -8.07 12.25 5.82
N PRO A 44 -9.18 12.58 5.12
CA PRO A 44 -9.40 12.11 3.78
C PRO A 44 -8.43 12.82 2.82
N VAL A 45 -7.92 12.06 1.86
CA VAL A 45 -6.96 12.58 0.87
C VAL A 45 -7.46 12.30 -0.54
N LEU A 46 -7.05 13.14 -1.50
CA LEU A 46 -7.39 12.91 -2.90
C LEU A 46 -6.76 11.58 -3.38
N VAL A 47 -7.62 10.64 -3.76
CA VAL A 47 -7.25 9.35 -4.33
C VAL A 47 -7.82 9.25 -5.73
N ARG A 48 -7.10 8.55 -6.60
CA ARG A 48 -7.62 8.10 -7.90
C ARG A 48 -7.53 6.58 -8.00
N TRP A 49 -8.56 5.95 -8.56
CA TRP A 49 -8.61 4.49 -8.65
C TRP A 49 -9.50 4.00 -9.78
N LEU A 50 -9.37 2.73 -10.11
CA LEU A 50 -10.33 1.96 -10.89
C LEU A 50 -11.14 1.09 -9.95
N CYS A 51 -12.46 1.11 -10.08
CA CYS A 51 -13.32 0.17 -9.36
C CYS A 51 -13.18 -1.22 -9.96
N LYS A 52 -12.92 -2.23 -9.13
CA LYS A 52 -12.74 -3.62 -9.57
C LYS A 52 -13.86 -4.12 -10.47
N LYS A 53 -15.11 -3.76 -10.15
CA LYS A 53 -16.31 -4.11 -10.93
C LYS A 53 -16.36 -3.52 -12.35
N ASP A 54 -15.72 -2.39 -12.58
CA ASP A 54 -15.77 -1.67 -13.86
C ASP A 54 -14.69 -2.16 -14.85
N ILE A 55 -13.76 -2.99 -14.38
CA ILE A 55 -12.61 -3.49 -15.16
C ILE A 55 -12.45 -5.02 -15.08
N LYS A 56 -13.51 -5.78 -14.76
CA LYS A 56 -13.45 -7.23 -14.52
C LYS A 56 -12.70 -8.01 -15.62
N ASP A 57 -12.94 -7.67 -16.88
CA ASP A 57 -12.32 -8.35 -18.03
C ASP A 57 -10.83 -7.97 -18.27
N GLN A 58 -10.32 -6.99 -17.52
CA GLN A 58 -8.94 -6.50 -17.61
C GLN A 58 -8.08 -6.95 -16.40
N ILE A 59 -8.71 -7.35 -15.30
CA ILE A 59 -8.00 -7.76 -14.08
C ILE A 59 -7.50 -9.19 -14.23
N THR A 60 -6.23 -9.39 -13.90
CA THR A 60 -5.57 -10.70 -13.93
C THR A 60 -5.05 -11.11 -12.56
N LYS A 61 -4.88 -12.41 -12.36
CA LYS A 61 -4.15 -12.98 -11.23
C LYS A 61 -2.74 -12.40 -11.20
N ALA A 62 -2.30 -11.92 -10.04
CA ALA A 62 -0.94 -11.41 -9.87
C ALA A 62 0.08 -12.55 -9.96
N LYS A 63 1.29 -12.25 -10.45
CA LYS A 63 2.40 -13.23 -10.48
C LYS A 63 3.03 -13.47 -9.11
N TYR A 64 3.14 -12.41 -8.30
CA TYR A 64 3.84 -12.42 -7.02
C TYR A 64 2.99 -11.82 -5.90
N LEU A 65 3.33 -12.22 -4.68
CA LEU A 65 2.91 -11.58 -3.45
C LEU A 65 4.14 -10.91 -2.82
N ASP A 66 4.08 -9.60 -2.65
CA ASP A 66 5.00 -8.83 -1.80
C ASP A 66 4.50 -8.93 -0.35
N LEU A 67 5.20 -9.75 0.44
CA LEU A 67 4.95 -9.87 1.87
C LEU A 67 5.76 -8.80 2.60
N ILE A 68 5.07 -7.83 3.17
CA ILE A 68 5.68 -6.75 3.94
C ILE A 68 5.69 -7.18 5.40
N LEU A 69 6.86 -7.22 6.01
CA LEU A 69 7.06 -7.68 7.38
C LEU A 69 7.66 -6.61 8.26
N TYR A 70 7.14 -6.50 9.48
CA TYR A 70 7.73 -5.74 10.57
C TYR A 70 8.31 -6.68 11.62
N SER A 71 9.37 -6.24 12.29
CA SER A 71 9.87 -6.93 13.48
C SER A 71 8.84 -6.85 14.60
N LYS A 72 8.90 -7.82 15.53
CA LYS A 72 8.08 -7.81 16.75
C LYS A 72 8.17 -6.48 17.49
N ASP A 73 9.37 -5.96 17.71
CA ASP A 73 9.60 -4.68 18.40
C ASP A 73 8.89 -3.50 17.72
N GLN A 74 8.87 -3.46 16.38
CA GLN A 74 8.19 -2.41 15.63
C GLN A 74 6.67 -2.51 15.78
N ILE A 75 6.12 -3.73 15.73
CA ILE A 75 4.68 -3.98 15.92
C ILE A 75 4.26 -3.60 17.34
N ASP A 76 5.03 -3.98 18.36
CA ASP A 76 4.77 -3.65 19.76
C ASP A 76 4.81 -2.13 19.99
N LYS A 77 5.76 -1.45 19.36
CA LYS A 77 5.85 0.01 19.38
C LYS A 77 4.62 0.68 18.77
N GLU A 78 4.21 0.27 17.57
CA GLU A 78 3.03 0.85 16.90
C GLU A 78 1.74 0.59 17.67
N ASN A 79 1.56 -0.62 18.22
CA ASN A 79 0.41 -0.93 19.05
C ASN A 79 0.35 -0.05 20.30
N LYS A 80 1.49 0.22 20.94
CA LYS A 80 1.57 1.10 22.10
C LYS A 80 1.19 2.54 21.76
N GLU A 81 1.74 3.10 20.68
CA GLU A 81 1.44 4.46 20.21
C GLU A 81 -0.04 4.62 19.80
N MET A 82 -0.57 3.65 19.07
CA MET A 82 -1.97 3.61 18.62
C MET A 82 -2.97 3.24 19.72
N LYS A 83 -2.49 2.94 20.94
CA LYS A 83 -3.29 2.35 22.04
C LYS A 83 -4.09 1.12 21.62
N ASN A 84 -3.57 0.38 20.63
CA ASN A 84 -4.19 -0.81 20.09
C ASN A 84 -3.83 -2.02 20.98
N LYS A 85 -4.82 -2.88 21.26
CA LYS A 85 -4.61 -4.13 22.01
C LYS A 85 -4.92 -5.30 21.07
N PRO A 86 -3.91 -5.89 20.42
CA PRO A 86 -4.15 -6.99 19.49
C PRO A 86 -4.76 -8.17 20.24
N LYS A 87 -5.79 -8.79 19.65
CA LYS A 87 -6.44 -9.98 20.23
C LYS A 87 -5.50 -11.19 20.27
N ASN A 88 -4.58 -11.27 19.30
CA ASN A 88 -3.58 -12.31 19.17
C ASN A 88 -2.20 -11.66 19.10
N ILE A 89 -1.28 -12.11 19.96
CA ILE A 89 0.12 -11.66 19.93
C ILE A 89 0.91 -12.68 19.13
N SER A 90 1.63 -12.21 18.11
CA SER A 90 2.56 -13.05 17.37
C SER A 90 3.82 -13.29 18.21
N HIS A 91 4.30 -14.53 18.21
CA HIS A 91 5.57 -14.89 18.85
C HIS A 91 6.74 -14.98 17.85
N CYS A 92 6.49 -14.69 16.57
CA CYS A 92 7.52 -14.67 15.54
C CYS A 92 8.39 -13.40 15.62
N ASP A 93 9.66 -13.50 15.24
CA ASP A 93 10.57 -12.34 15.17
C ASP A 93 10.10 -11.27 14.18
N TYR A 94 9.47 -11.72 13.08
CA TYR A 94 8.85 -10.89 12.06
C TYR A 94 7.43 -11.38 11.81
N SER A 95 6.51 -10.46 11.57
CA SER A 95 5.13 -10.78 11.18
C SER A 95 4.73 -9.99 9.95
N ILE A 96 3.93 -10.61 9.08
CA ILE A 96 3.38 -9.99 7.88
C ILE A 96 2.34 -8.94 8.33
N ILE A 97 2.56 -7.68 7.94
CA ILE A 97 1.64 -6.56 8.23
C ILE A 97 0.81 -6.16 7.02
N CYS A 98 1.27 -6.51 5.82
CA CYS A 98 0.57 -6.26 4.57
C CYS A 98 1.04 -7.27 3.52
N ILE A 99 0.13 -7.63 2.62
CA ILE A 99 0.39 -8.45 1.43
C ILE A 99 -0.07 -7.62 0.24
N LYS A 100 0.80 -7.42 -0.75
CA LYS A 100 0.44 -6.76 -2.01
C LYS A 100 0.54 -7.75 -3.15
N ALA A 101 -0.53 -7.87 -3.92
CA ALA A 101 -0.56 -8.71 -5.11
C ALA A 101 -0.12 -7.90 -6.34
N GLN A 102 0.98 -8.31 -6.97
CA GLN A 102 1.60 -7.56 -8.07
C GLN A 102 2.29 -8.47 -9.10
N ASN A 103 2.61 -7.92 -10.27
CA ASN A 103 3.30 -8.65 -11.33
C ASN A 103 4.83 -8.54 -11.27
N GLU A 104 5.34 -7.68 -10.40
CA GLU A 104 6.77 -7.41 -10.23
C GLU A 104 7.32 -8.15 -9.01
N ASN A 105 8.58 -8.59 -9.07
CA ASN A 105 9.28 -9.25 -7.97
C ASN A 105 10.18 -8.30 -7.17
N TYR A 106 9.84 -7.01 -7.17
CA TYR A 106 10.52 -5.95 -6.42
C TYR A 106 9.49 -4.98 -5.79
N GLU A 107 9.94 -4.16 -4.84
CA GLU A 107 9.06 -3.22 -4.14
C GLU A 107 8.55 -2.14 -5.11
N LEU A 108 7.24 -2.12 -5.35
CA LEU A 108 6.61 -1.01 -6.06
C LEU A 108 6.53 0.23 -5.15
N PRO A 109 6.83 1.44 -5.65
CA PRO A 109 6.86 2.62 -4.83
C PRO A 109 5.48 2.91 -4.23
N MET A 110 5.45 3.31 -2.96
CA MET A 110 4.24 3.81 -2.30
C MET A 110 3.61 4.97 -3.10
N THR A 111 2.30 5.19 -2.98
CA THR A 111 1.66 6.36 -3.60
C THR A 111 2.26 7.66 -3.05
N PRO A 112 2.34 8.75 -3.86
CA PRO A 112 2.92 10.01 -3.41
C PRO A 112 2.25 10.54 -2.12
N ILE A 113 0.93 10.42 -2.03
CA ILE A 113 0.16 10.83 -0.85
C ILE A 113 0.48 10.00 0.39
N THR A 114 0.79 8.70 0.22
CA THR A 114 1.26 7.86 1.33
C THR A 114 2.60 8.35 1.87
N MET A 115 3.52 8.75 1.00
CA MET A 115 4.81 9.29 1.42
C MET A 115 4.65 10.63 2.17
N LEU A 116 3.76 11.50 1.72
CA LEU A 116 3.46 12.76 2.41
C LEU A 116 2.82 12.53 3.78
N ARG A 117 1.78 11.68 3.85
CA ARG A 117 1.12 11.34 5.11
C ARG A 117 2.08 10.68 6.09
N ASN A 118 3.03 9.86 5.63
CA ASN A 118 4.03 9.25 6.50
C ASN A 118 4.88 10.27 7.27
N THR A 119 4.92 11.54 6.86
CA THR A 119 5.58 12.61 7.62
C THR A 119 4.75 13.11 8.81
N LEU A 120 3.44 12.83 8.85
CA LEU A 120 2.48 13.29 9.85
C LEU A 120 2.09 12.13 10.78
N ILE A 121 2.83 11.95 11.87
CA ILE A 121 2.55 10.87 12.86
C ILE A 121 1.12 10.95 13.39
N THR A 122 0.63 12.17 13.64
CA THR A 122 -0.71 12.41 14.20
C THR A 122 -1.84 12.00 13.26
N GLU A 123 -1.57 11.82 11.97
CA GLU A 123 -2.54 11.48 10.91
C GLU A 123 -2.32 10.06 10.36
N GLY A 124 -1.85 9.14 11.22
CA GLY A 124 -1.64 7.74 10.84
C GLY A 124 -0.41 7.49 9.96
N GLY A 125 0.53 8.45 9.94
CA GLY A 125 1.84 8.33 9.30
C GLY A 125 2.87 7.66 10.22
N SER A 126 3.94 7.13 9.61
CA SER A 126 5.02 6.44 10.34
C SER A 126 6.07 7.37 10.99
N GLY A 127 6.00 8.68 10.71
CA GLY A 127 6.95 9.69 11.21
C GLY A 127 8.27 9.76 10.44
N VAL A 128 8.36 9.08 9.30
CA VAL A 128 9.56 9.10 8.46
C VAL A 128 9.59 10.41 7.67
N HIS A 129 10.74 11.10 7.70
CA HIS A 129 10.96 12.29 6.89
C HIS A 129 10.85 11.98 5.40
N LEU A 130 10.27 12.92 4.65
CA LEU A 130 10.10 12.78 3.21
C LEU A 130 11.47 12.71 2.52
N ASN A 131 11.72 11.62 1.79
CA ASN A 131 12.84 11.55 0.86
C ASN A 131 12.37 12.06 -0.51
N ARG A 132 12.98 13.15 -0.99
CA ARG A 132 12.59 13.82 -2.24
C ARG A 132 12.79 12.95 -3.47
N GLU A 133 13.91 12.23 -3.57
CA GLU A 133 14.21 11.37 -4.73
C GLU A 133 13.21 10.22 -4.83
N LYS A 134 12.98 9.51 -3.71
CA LYS A 134 11.97 8.44 -3.65
C LYS A 134 10.55 8.96 -3.95
N TYR A 135 10.24 10.19 -3.56
CA TYR A 135 8.96 10.82 -3.90
C TYR A 135 8.83 11.05 -5.41
N LEU A 136 9.90 11.51 -6.07
CA LEU A 136 9.91 11.70 -7.53
C LEU A 136 9.82 10.36 -8.27
N ASP A 137 10.47 9.30 -7.77
CA ASP A 137 10.34 7.94 -8.32
C ASP A 137 8.90 7.41 -8.19
N SER A 138 8.28 7.64 -7.03
CA SER A 138 6.86 7.37 -6.81
C SER A 138 6.00 8.12 -7.82
N VAL A 139 6.19 9.44 -8.00
CA VAL A 139 5.44 10.23 -8.98
C VAL A 139 5.64 9.70 -10.40
N LYS A 140 6.85 9.32 -10.79
CA LYS A 140 7.15 8.77 -12.12
C LYS A 140 6.38 7.48 -12.40
N TYR A 141 6.36 6.56 -11.43
CA TYR A 141 5.60 5.32 -11.52
C TYR A 141 4.09 5.60 -11.55
N TRP A 142 3.59 6.31 -10.54
CA TRP A 142 2.17 6.54 -10.37
C TRP A 142 1.59 7.43 -11.45
N ARG A 143 2.36 8.29 -12.14
CA ARG A 143 1.87 9.07 -13.29
C ARG A 143 1.23 8.17 -14.38
N HIS A 144 1.73 6.95 -14.53
CA HIS A 144 1.29 5.98 -15.55
C HIS A 144 0.53 4.80 -14.97
N HIS A 145 0.31 4.74 -13.65
CA HIS A 145 -0.38 3.65 -12.98
C HIS A 145 -1.52 4.17 -12.10
N VAL A 146 -2.52 3.32 -11.87
CA VAL A 146 -3.67 3.62 -11.02
C VAL A 146 -3.98 2.42 -10.15
N SER A 147 -4.36 2.68 -8.89
CA SER A 147 -4.77 1.64 -7.96
C SER A 147 -6.11 1.04 -8.38
N ILE A 148 -6.31 -0.24 -8.09
CA ILE A 148 -7.59 -0.93 -8.21
C ILE A 148 -8.15 -1.06 -6.79
N ILE A 149 -9.36 -0.57 -6.58
CA ILE A 149 -10.03 -0.62 -5.28
C ILE A 149 -11.36 -1.37 -5.44
N ASP A 150 -11.63 -2.28 -4.49
CA ASP A 150 -12.93 -2.90 -4.32
C ASP A 150 -13.76 -2.00 -3.39
N ASN A 151 -14.56 -1.10 -4.00
CA ASN A 151 -15.48 -0.20 -3.34
C ASN A 151 -16.92 -0.56 -3.71
#